data_AF-A0A222AJB8-F1
#
_entry.id   AF-A0A222AJB8-F1
#
_cell.length_a   1.000
_cell.length_b   1.000
_cell.length_c   1.000
_cell.angle_alpha   90.00
_cell.angle_beta   90.00
_cell.angle_gamma   90.00
#
_symmetry.space_group_name_H-M   'P 1'
#
loop_
_entity.id
_entity.type
_entity.pdbx_description
1 polymer ?
#
loop_
_entity_poly.entity_id
_entity_poly.type
_entity_poly.pdbx_seq_one_letter_code
_entity_poly.pdbx_strand_id
1 'polypeptide(L)'
;FVEMLYSHTLDASTKSKHRLALFPLVTCLLCVSQKQFFLANWHCFLAMCLSHLKNRDPKMCRVALESLYRLLWVYMIRIKCESNSATQSRLQSIVNSLFPKGSKGVVPRDMPLNIFVKIIQFIAQERLDFAMREIVFDLLMVGRPIKIILTPERMSIGLRAFLVVADSLQQKEGEPPMPR
;
A
#
# COMPACT_ATOMS: atom_id res chain seq x y z
N PHE A 1 -4.10 -24.85 9.34
CA PHE A 1 -5.11 -24.67 8.28
C PHE A 1 -4.69 -23.59 7.27
N VAL A 2 -4.48 -22.33 7.70
CA VAL A 2 -4.02 -21.23 6.82
C VAL A 2 -2.75 -21.59 6.04
N GLU A 3 -1.76 -22.16 6.72
CA GLU A 3 -0.47 -22.53 6.10
C GLU A 3 -0.62 -23.60 5.01
N MET A 4 -1.50 -24.59 5.24
CA MET A 4 -1.77 -25.65 4.28
C MET A 4 -2.46 -25.13 3.02
N LEU A 5 -3.34 -24.13 3.15
CA LEU A 5 -4.03 -23.54 1.99
C LEU A 5 -3.21 -22.49 1.26
N TYR A 6 -2.31 -21.79 1.96
CA TYR A 6 -1.58 -20.65 1.41
C TYR A 6 -0.73 -21.04 0.21
N SER A 7 0.13 -22.06 0.32
CA SER A 7 1.05 -22.47 -0.75
C SER A 7 0.28 -22.84 -2.03
N HIS A 8 -0.73 -23.70 -1.92
CA HIS A 8 -1.56 -24.11 -3.04
C HIS A 8 -2.30 -22.94 -3.70
N THR A 9 -2.85 -22.03 -2.88
CA THR A 9 -3.58 -20.86 -3.39
C THR A 9 -2.65 -19.85 -4.06
N LEU A 10 -1.45 -19.64 -3.49
CA LEU A 10 -0.43 -18.77 -4.04
C LEU A 10 0.05 -19.29 -5.41
N ASP A 11 0.37 -20.58 -5.50
CA ASP A 11 0.78 -21.22 -6.75
C ASP A 11 -0.31 -21.13 -7.81
N ALA A 12 -1.56 -21.40 -7.44
CA ALA A 12 -2.70 -21.25 -8.34
C ALA A 12 -2.86 -19.80 -8.83
N SER A 13 -2.60 -18.81 -7.97
CA SER A 13 -2.71 -17.39 -8.34
C SER A 13 -1.70 -16.97 -9.43
N THR A 14 -0.55 -17.65 -9.53
CA THR A 14 0.45 -17.32 -10.57
C THR A 14 0.07 -17.86 -11.96
N LYS A 15 -0.57 -19.04 -12.01
CA LYS A 15 -0.81 -19.80 -13.26
C LYS A 15 -2.24 -19.68 -13.80
N SER A 16 -3.20 -19.35 -12.95
CA SER A 16 -4.63 -19.55 -13.26
C SER A 16 -5.27 -18.39 -14.04
N LYS A 17 -6.29 -18.74 -14.84
CA LYS A 17 -7.26 -17.79 -15.41
C LYS A 17 -8.16 -17.15 -14.33
N HIS A 18 -8.19 -17.72 -13.13
CA HIS A 18 -9.02 -17.28 -11.99
C HIS A 18 -8.32 -16.30 -11.04
N ARG A 19 -7.27 -15.60 -11.50
CA ARG A 19 -6.49 -14.63 -10.69
C ARG A 19 -7.34 -13.64 -9.90
N LEU A 20 -8.41 -13.12 -10.51
CA LEU A 20 -9.32 -12.16 -9.88
C LEU A 20 -9.99 -12.70 -8.60
N ALA A 21 -10.25 -14.02 -8.54
CA ALA A 21 -10.82 -14.66 -7.36
C ALA A 21 -9.74 -15.11 -6.35
N LEU A 22 -8.56 -15.49 -6.83
CA LEU A 22 -7.49 -16.03 -5.99
C LEU A 22 -6.74 -14.95 -5.22
N PHE A 23 -6.55 -13.75 -5.77
CA PHE A 23 -5.86 -12.66 -5.07
C PHE A 23 -6.53 -12.26 -3.75
N PRO A 24 -7.87 -12.04 -3.70
CA PRO A 24 -8.56 -11.79 -2.44
C PRO A 24 -8.44 -12.95 -1.45
N LEU A 25 -8.43 -14.20 -1.93
CA LEU A 25 -8.28 -15.37 -1.07
C LEU A 25 -6.88 -15.44 -0.43
N VAL A 26 -5.81 -15.28 -1.22
CA VAL A 26 -4.43 -15.22 -0.70
C VAL A 26 -4.29 -14.06 0.30
N THR A 27 -4.87 -12.89 -0.02
CA THR A 27 -4.92 -11.73 0.88
C THR A 27 -5.57 -12.10 2.21
N CYS A 28 -6.74 -12.74 2.17
CA CYS A 28 -7.47 -13.15 3.37
C CYS A 28 -6.64 -14.10 4.22
N LEU A 29 -6.08 -15.16 3.61
CA LEU A 29 -5.23 -16.13 4.30
C LEU A 29 -4.05 -15.46 5.01
N LEU A 30 -3.34 -14.55 4.33
CA LEU A 30 -2.26 -13.78 4.94
C LEU A 30 -2.79 -12.88 6.06
N CYS A 31 -3.89 -12.16 5.84
CA CYS A 31 -4.41 -11.20 6.81
C CYS A 31 -4.86 -11.84 8.12
N VAL A 32 -5.36 -13.08 8.10
CA VAL A 32 -5.76 -13.82 9.31
C VAL A 32 -4.62 -14.66 9.90
N SER A 33 -3.49 -14.79 9.21
CA SER A 33 -2.35 -15.59 9.67
C SER A 33 -1.68 -15.01 10.93
N GLN A 34 -0.83 -15.83 11.55
CA GLN A 34 0.00 -15.41 12.68
C GLN A 34 1.18 -14.55 12.22
N LYS A 35 1.72 -13.72 13.12
CA LYS A 35 2.79 -12.74 12.82
C LYS A 35 3.98 -13.35 12.07
N GLN A 36 4.53 -14.46 12.57
CA GLN A 36 5.70 -15.11 11.97
C GLN A 36 5.40 -15.58 10.54
N PHE A 37 4.26 -16.25 10.35
CA PHE A 37 3.84 -16.73 9.03
C PHE A 37 3.62 -15.57 8.05
N PHE A 38 2.95 -14.49 8.47
CA PHE A 38 2.75 -13.32 7.63
C PHE A 38 4.10 -12.74 7.18
N LEU A 39 5.00 -12.43 8.11
CA LEU A 39 6.30 -11.81 7.80
C LEU A 39 7.14 -12.69 6.86
N ALA A 40 7.10 -14.01 7.05
CA ALA A 40 7.80 -14.97 6.20
C ALA A 40 7.26 -15.04 4.76
N ASN A 41 5.99 -14.70 4.51
CA ASN A 41 5.33 -15.03 3.24
C ASN A 41 4.79 -13.82 2.46
N TRP A 42 4.35 -12.77 3.16
CA TRP A 42 3.58 -11.68 2.55
C TRP A 42 4.33 -10.96 1.43
N HIS A 43 5.66 -10.90 1.51
CA HIS A 43 6.49 -10.18 0.57
C HIS A 43 6.50 -10.78 -0.84
N CYS A 44 6.36 -12.09 -0.95
CA CYS A 44 6.21 -12.77 -2.23
C CYS A 44 4.91 -12.31 -2.91
N PHE A 45 3.81 -12.31 -2.16
CA PHE A 45 2.51 -11.87 -2.65
C PHE A 45 2.42 -10.36 -2.87
N LEU A 46 3.13 -9.56 -2.05
CA LEU A 46 3.30 -8.13 -2.27
C LEU A 46 3.90 -7.84 -3.65
N ALA A 47 4.99 -8.51 -4.02
CA ALA A 47 5.63 -8.32 -5.32
C ALA A 47 4.67 -8.59 -6.48
N MET A 48 3.81 -9.61 -6.34
CA MET A 48 2.74 -9.89 -7.31
C MET A 48 1.67 -8.79 -7.35
N CYS A 49 1.24 -8.28 -6.19
CA CYS A 49 0.30 -7.15 -6.16
C CYS A 49 0.87 -5.94 -6.88
N LEU A 50 2.13 -5.58 -6.60
CA LEU A 50 2.79 -4.42 -7.22
C LEU A 50 2.94 -4.55 -8.74
N SER A 51 3.28 -5.75 -9.24
CA SER A 51 3.40 -5.98 -10.69
C SER A 51 2.06 -5.85 -11.43
N HIS A 52 0.95 -6.11 -10.75
CA HIS A 52 -0.39 -6.03 -11.30
C HIS A 52 -1.05 -4.64 -11.17
N LEU A 53 -0.43 -3.66 -10.49
CA LEU A 53 -0.97 -2.28 -10.40
C LEU A 53 -1.01 -1.53 -11.74
N LYS A 54 -0.21 -1.97 -12.72
CA LYS A 54 -0.17 -1.42 -14.09
C LYS A 54 -0.74 -2.39 -15.13
N ASN A 55 -1.57 -3.35 -14.70
CA ASN A 55 -2.16 -4.31 -15.62
C ASN A 55 -3.08 -3.63 -16.65
N ARG A 56 -3.23 -4.24 -17.83
CA ARG A 56 -4.16 -3.76 -18.85
C ARG A 56 -5.62 -3.97 -18.44
N ASP A 57 -5.90 -5.00 -17.65
CA ASP A 57 -7.22 -5.26 -17.09
C ASP A 57 -7.48 -4.38 -15.83
N PRO A 58 -8.40 -3.41 -15.88
CA PRO A 58 -8.72 -2.55 -14.75
C PRO A 58 -9.23 -3.32 -13.53
N LYS A 59 -9.91 -4.47 -13.74
CA LYS A 59 -10.38 -5.32 -12.63
C LYS A 59 -9.19 -5.90 -11.88
N MET A 60 -8.16 -6.33 -12.59
CA MET A 60 -6.94 -6.85 -11.98
C MET A 60 -6.17 -5.77 -11.21
N CYS A 61 -6.05 -4.55 -11.76
CA CYS A 61 -5.46 -3.40 -11.07
C CYS A 61 -6.18 -3.10 -9.75
N ARG A 62 -7.52 -3.09 -9.78
CA ARG A 62 -8.34 -2.87 -8.59
C ARG A 62 -8.12 -3.95 -7.53
N VAL A 63 -8.21 -5.22 -7.92
CA VAL A 63 -8.01 -6.36 -7.01
C VAL A 63 -6.61 -6.34 -6.40
N ALA A 64 -5.58 -6.03 -7.19
CA ALA A 64 -4.21 -5.92 -6.70
C ALA A 64 -4.02 -4.76 -5.70
N LEU A 65 -4.62 -3.59 -5.98
CA LEU A 65 -4.56 -2.45 -5.07
C LEU A 65 -5.32 -2.72 -3.76
N GLU A 66 -6.50 -3.31 -3.85
CA GLU A 66 -7.30 -3.70 -2.69
C GLU A 66 -6.60 -4.77 -1.82
N SER A 67 -5.84 -5.67 -2.45
CA SER A 67 -5.00 -6.66 -1.78
C SER A 67 -3.83 -5.99 -1.05
N LEU A 68 -3.09 -5.12 -1.76
CA LEU A 68 -2.01 -4.31 -1.19
C LEU A 68 -2.48 -3.49 0.01
N TYR A 69 -3.64 -2.83 -0.11
CA TYR A 69 -4.23 -2.00 0.93
C TYR A 69 -4.44 -2.76 2.24
N ARG A 70 -5.02 -3.98 2.16
CA ARG A 70 -5.26 -4.85 3.32
C ARG A 70 -3.96 -5.41 3.90
N LEU A 71 -3.04 -5.87 3.06
CA LEU A 71 -1.75 -6.40 3.50
C LEU A 71 -0.93 -5.33 4.22
N LEU A 72 -0.91 -4.10 3.69
CA LEU A 72 -0.18 -2.99 4.30
C LEU A 72 -0.77 -2.61 5.66
N TRP A 73 -2.10 -2.64 5.80
CA TRP A 73 -2.74 -2.46 7.10
C TRP A 73 -2.25 -3.51 8.11
N VAL A 74 -2.25 -4.80 7.73
CA VAL A 74 -1.78 -5.88 8.62
C VAL A 74 -0.31 -5.68 8.98
N TYR A 75 0.52 -5.31 8.02
CA TYR A 75 1.96 -5.11 8.23
C TYR A 75 2.27 -3.92 9.16
N MET A 76 1.68 -2.76 8.88
CA MET A 76 1.94 -1.54 9.65
C MET A 76 1.19 -1.54 10.99
N ILE A 77 -0.09 -1.87 10.98
CA ILE A 77 -0.97 -1.65 12.13
C ILE A 77 -0.97 -2.87 13.05
N ARG A 78 -1.36 -4.04 12.55
CA ARG A 78 -1.48 -5.26 13.38
C ARG A 78 -0.13 -5.83 13.81
N ILE A 79 0.86 -5.90 12.91
CA ILE A 79 2.14 -6.58 13.14
C ILE A 79 3.22 -5.65 13.70
N LYS A 80 3.10 -4.34 13.44
CA LYS A 80 4.07 -3.30 13.83
C LYS A 80 5.43 -3.49 13.16
N CYS A 81 5.41 -3.81 11.87
CA CYS A 81 6.59 -3.96 11.00
C CYS A 81 7.58 -5.06 11.43
N GLU A 82 8.70 -5.16 10.71
CA GLU A 82 9.85 -5.99 11.05
C GLU A 82 11.09 -5.10 11.31
N SER A 83 12.31 -5.55 11.00
CA SER A 83 13.51 -4.72 11.12
C SER A 83 13.40 -3.40 10.31
N ASN A 84 14.10 -2.36 10.77
CA ASN A 84 14.03 -1.02 10.15
C ASN A 84 14.47 -1.02 8.69
N SER A 85 15.55 -1.71 8.34
CA SER A 85 16.08 -1.76 6.98
C SER A 85 15.14 -2.49 6.01
N ALA A 86 14.60 -3.65 6.42
CA ALA A 86 13.66 -4.40 5.61
C ALA A 86 12.35 -3.62 5.42
N THR A 87 11.83 -3.01 6.50
CA THR A 87 10.64 -2.16 6.46
C THR A 87 10.83 -1.01 5.45
N GLN A 88 11.94 -0.29 5.54
CA GLN A 88 12.24 0.83 4.63
C GLN A 88 12.30 0.39 3.16
N SER A 89 12.99 -0.71 2.85
CA SER A 89 13.07 -1.23 1.48
C SER A 89 11.71 -1.60 0.91
N ARG A 90 10.86 -2.26 1.71
CA ARG A 90 9.50 -2.64 1.30
C ARG A 90 8.60 -1.43 1.08
N LEU A 91 8.61 -0.47 2.01
CA LEU A 91 7.85 0.76 1.86
C LEU A 91 8.29 1.55 0.62
N GLN A 92 9.59 1.59 0.32
CA GLN A 92 10.10 2.22 -0.89
C GLN A 92 9.55 1.55 -2.16
N SER A 93 9.49 0.21 -2.20
CA SER A 93 8.92 -0.53 -3.33
C SER A 93 7.44 -0.21 -3.53
N ILE A 94 6.67 -0.13 -2.44
CA ILE A 94 5.25 0.23 -2.45
C ILE A 94 5.07 1.67 -2.97
N VAL A 95 5.79 2.62 -2.39
CA VAL A 95 5.72 4.05 -2.75
C VAL A 95 6.13 4.28 -4.20
N ASN A 96 7.21 3.67 -4.67
CA ASN A 96 7.65 3.81 -6.06
C ASN A 96 6.62 3.22 -7.05
N SER A 97 5.85 2.22 -6.62
CA SER A 97 4.81 1.61 -7.45
C SER A 97 3.55 2.48 -7.51
N LEU A 98 3.10 3.03 -6.37
CA LEU A 98 1.90 3.86 -6.26
C LEU A 98 2.12 5.30 -6.75
N PHE A 99 3.28 5.87 -6.44
CA PHE A 99 3.67 7.25 -6.71
C PHE A 99 4.99 7.33 -7.50
N PRO A 100 5.08 6.80 -8.74
CA PRO A 100 6.34 6.78 -9.48
C PRO A 100 6.94 8.17 -9.64
N LYS A 101 8.22 8.38 -9.27
CA LYS A 101 8.88 9.68 -9.40
C LYS A 101 8.87 10.14 -10.87
N GLY A 102 8.48 11.39 -11.11
CA GLY A 102 8.36 11.96 -12.46
C GLY A 102 7.05 11.66 -13.21
N SER A 103 6.15 10.82 -12.66
CA SER A 103 4.80 10.65 -13.22
C SER A 103 3.89 11.83 -12.86
N LYS A 104 2.98 12.18 -13.78
CA LYS A 104 1.97 13.24 -13.55
C LYS A 104 0.81 12.82 -12.63
N GLY A 105 0.65 11.52 -12.40
CA GLY A 105 -0.46 10.96 -11.60
C GLY A 105 -0.02 9.81 -10.72
N VAL A 106 -1.01 9.14 -10.13
CA VAL A 106 -0.82 7.95 -9.29
C VAL A 106 -1.14 6.67 -10.06
N VAL A 107 -0.80 5.52 -9.48
CA VAL A 107 -1.01 4.21 -10.10
C VAL A 107 -1.77 3.32 -9.12
N PRO A 108 -2.92 2.74 -9.54
CA PRO A 108 -3.64 2.95 -10.82
C PRO A 108 -4.38 4.30 -10.86
N ARG A 109 -4.60 4.85 -12.06
CA ARG A 109 -5.21 6.19 -12.26
C ARG A 109 -6.71 6.25 -11.98
N ASP A 110 -7.44 5.16 -12.24
CA ASP A 110 -8.91 5.15 -12.15
C ASP A 110 -9.42 4.75 -10.74
N MET A 111 -8.57 4.87 -9.72
CA MET A 111 -8.88 4.45 -8.35
C MET A 111 -9.24 5.65 -7.46
N PRO A 112 -10.18 5.50 -6.51
CA PRO A 112 -10.55 6.59 -5.62
C PRO A 112 -9.34 7.12 -4.84
N LEU A 113 -9.10 8.43 -4.86
CA LEU A 113 -7.94 9.05 -4.19
C LEU A 113 -7.84 8.72 -2.69
N ASN A 114 -8.99 8.43 -2.06
CA ASN A 114 -9.09 8.08 -0.63
C ASN A 114 -8.24 6.85 -0.26
N ILE A 115 -8.07 5.88 -1.16
CA ILE A 115 -7.29 4.68 -0.86
C ILE A 115 -5.81 5.02 -0.70
N PHE A 116 -5.28 5.93 -1.52
CA PHE A 116 -3.89 6.40 -1.42
C PHE A 116 -3.67 7.20 -0.13
N VAL A 117 -4.61 8.06 0.24
CA VAL A 117 -4.59 8.80 1.51
C VAL A 117 -4.55 7.83 2.69
N LYS A 118 -5.38 6.78 2.68
CA LYS A 118 -5.39 5.76 3.75
C LYS A 118 -4.11 4.92 3.77
N ILE A 119 -3.51 4.58 2.63
CA ILE A 119 -2.20 3.93 2.56
C ILE A 119 -1.14 4.80 3.25
N ILE A 120 -1.10 6.10 2.96
CA ILE A 120 -0.16 7.03 3.61
C ILE A 120 -0.42 7.10 5.13
N GLN A 121 -1.69 7.16 5.55
CA GLN A 121 -2.06 7.13 6.96
C GLN A 121 -1.53 5.86 7.66
N PHE A 122 -1.66 4.69 7.03
CA PHE A 122 -1.14 3.44 7.61
C PHE A 122 0.39 3.46 7.77
N ILE A 123 1.09 4.01 6.78
CA ILE A 123 2.55 4.12 6.83
C ILE A 123 2.97 5.09 7.94
N ALA A 124 2.28 6.24 8.03
CA ALA A 124 2.58 7.28 9.02
C ALA A 124 2.41 6.80 10.46
N GLN A 125 1.53 5.82 10.72
CA GLN A 125 1.32 5.27 12.05
C GLN A 125 2.60 4.74 12.69
N GLU A 126 3.43 4.00 11.94
CA GLU A 126 4.66 3.40 12.45
C GLU A 126 5.93 4.06 11.91
N ARG A 127 5.83 4.80 10.80
CA ARG A 127 6.96 5.40 10.07
C ARG A 127 6.62 6.81 9.61
N LEU A 128 6.28 7.68 10.56
CA LEU A 128 5.93 9.08 10.32
C LEU A 128 6.98 9.82 9.48
N ASP A 129 8.25 9.75 9.86
CA ASP A 129 9.33 10.45 9.14
C ASP A 129 9.42 10.01 7.67
N PHE A 130 9.28 8.71 7.42
CA PHE A 130 9.27 8.17 6.06
C PHE A 130 8.04 8.65 5.29
N ALA A 131 6.84 8.58 5.89
CA ALA A 131 5.61 9.03 5.25
C ALA A 131 5.69 10.53 4.87
N MET A 132 6.23 11.36 5.75
CA MET A 132 6.36 12.79 5.52
C MET A 132 7.42 13.10 4.45
N ARG A 133 8.64 12.59 4.62
CA ARG A 133 9.78 12.95 3.76
C ARG A 133 9.75 12.28 2.40
N GLU A 134 9.43 10.98 2.34
CA GLU A 134 9.47 10.21 1.10
C GLU A 134 8.17 10.26 0.30
N ILE A 135 7.04 10.58 0.95
CA ILE A 135 5.73 10.57 0.28
C ILE A 135 5.12 11.98 0.25
N VAL A 136 4.75 12.54 1.40
CA VAL A 136 3.99 13.81 1.45
C VAL A 136 4.78 14.96 0.81
N PHE A 137 6.06 15.10 1.13
CA PHE A 137 6.90 16.17 0.55
C PHE A 137 7.08 16.02 -0.96
N ASP A 138 7.20 14.78 -1.47
CA ASP A 138 7.28 14.54 -2.92
C ASP A 138 5.95 14.87 -3.61
N LEU A 139 4.82 14.45 -3.03
CA LEU A 139 3.48 14.74 -3.56
C LEU A 139 3.13 16.22 -3.57
N LEU A 140 3.63 16.98 -2.58
CA LEU A 140 3.46 18.43 -2.45
C LEU A 140 4.56 19.24 -3.17
N MET A 141 5.56 18.57 -3.74
CA MET A 141 6.71 19.18 -4.42
C MET A 141 7.53 20.14 -3.52
N VAL A 142 7.62 19.86 -2.22
CA VAL A 142 8.38 20.67 -1.26
C VAL A 142 9.86 20.70 -1.66
N GLY A 143 10.45 21.90 -1.68
CA GLY A 143 11.87 22.09 -1.98
C GLY A 143 12.26 21.96 -3.46
N ARG A 144 11.31 21.90 -4.39
CA ARG A 144 11.57 21.93 -5.84
C ARG A 144 11.14 23.27 -6.44
N PRO A 145 11.89 23.82 -7.41
CA PRO A 145 11.43 24.99 -8.14
C PRO A 145 10.10 24.65 -8.83
N ILE A 146 9.08 25.49 -8.62
CA ILE A 146 7.76 25.33 -9.22
C ILE A 146 7.89 25.59 -10.74
N LYS A 147 8.34 24.58 -11.48
CA LYS A 147 8.02 24.48 -12.90
C LYS A 147 6.54 24.16 -12.96
N ILE A 148 5.78 24.83 -13.82
CA ILE A 148 4.31 24.77 -13.96
C ILE A 148 3.82 23.39 -14.47
N ILE A 149 4.38 22.29 -13.96
CA ILE A 149 3.89 20.94 -14.16
C ILE A 149 3.01 20.65 -12.94
N LEU A 150 1.80 21.21 -12.97
CA LEU A 150 0.79 20.96 -11.95
C LEU A 150 0.43 19.47 -11.98
N THR A 151 0.58 18.79 -10.84
CA THR A 151 0.11 17.41 -10.64
C THR A 151 -1.02 17.42 -9.62
N PRO A 152 -2.20 17.99 -9.96
CA PRO A 152 -3.25 18.31 -9.00
C PRO A 152 -3.75 17.07 -8.24
N GLU A 153 -3.75 15.91 -8.89
CA GLU A 153 -4.11 14.63 -8.27
C GLU A 153 -3.15 14.25 -7.14
N ARG A 154 -1.84 14.36 -7.38
CA ARG A 154 -0.80 14.06 -6.38
C ARG A 154 -0.85 15.04 -5.22
N MET A 155 -0.95 16.32 -5.52
CA MET A 155 -1.06 17.37 -4.51
C MET A 155 -2.31 17.18 -3.65
N SER A 156 -3.45 16.83 -4.26
CA SER A 156 -4.68 16.52 -3.52
C SER A 156 -4.49 15.35 -2.55
N ILE A 157 -3.86 14.25 -2.99
CA ILE A 157 -3.53 13.14 -2.09
C ILE A 157 -2.58 13.59 -0.97
N GLY A 158 -1.51 14.31 -1.30
CA GLY A 158 -0.51 14.78 -0.35
C GLY A 158 -1.10 15.70 0.73
N LEU A 159 -1.91 16.68 0.33
CA LEU A 159 -2.59 17.60 1.26
C LEU A 159 -3.55 16.86 2.17
N ARG A 160 -4.39 15.97 1.61
CA ARG A 160 -5.36 15.21 2.38
C ARG A 160 -4.70 14.23 3.35
N ALA A 161 -3.61 13.58 2.91
CA ALA A 161 -2.82 12.71 3.77
C ALA A 161 -2.16 13.48 4.91
N PHE A 162 -1.56 14.64 4.62
CA PHE A 162 -0.99 15.52 5.64
C PHE A 162 -2.02 15.91 6.69
N LEU A 163 -3.19 16.39 6.27
CA LEU A 163 -4.25 16.81 7.18
C LEU A 163 -4.75 15.66 8.07
N VAL A 164 -5.01 14.49 7.49
CA VAL A 164 -5.47 13.32 8.24
C VAL A 164 -4.41 12.85 9.24
N VAL A 165 -3.12 12.84 8.86
CA VAL A 165 -2.03 12.45 9.76
C VAL A 165 -1.87 13.47 10.89
N ALA A 166 -1.91 14.77 10.59
CA ALA A 166 -1.81 15.83 11.59
C ALA A 166 -2.97 15.75 12.60
N ASP A 167 -4.20 15.57 12.11
CA ASP A 167 -5.39 15.42 12.94
C ASP A 167 -5.30 14.18 13.86
N SER A 168 -4.88 13.03 13.31
CA SER A 168 -4.67 11.80 14.08
C SER A 168 -3.68 12.00 15.24
N LEU A 169 -2.59 12.76 15.00
CA LEU A 169 -1.58 13.08 16.01
C LEU A 169 -2.11 14.03 17.09
N GLN A 170 -2.96 14.99 16.71
CA GLN A 170 -3.55 15.95 17.65
C GLN A 170 -4.59 15.31 18.56
N GLN A 171 -5.49 14.52 17.98
CA GLN A 171 -6.59 13.89 18.71
C GLN A 171 -6.14 12.67 19.54
N LYS A 172 -4.90 12.19 19.33
CA LYS A 172 -4.43 10.89 19.84
C LYS A 172 -5.41 9.76 19.48
N GLU A 173 -5.98 9.82 18.27
CA GLU A 173 -6.90 8.80 17.80
C GLU A 173 -6.24 7.43 17.84
N GLY A 174 -7.04 6.40 18.11
CA GLY A 174 -6.59 5.02 18.09
C GLY A 174 -6.15 4.57 16.71
N GLU A 175 -5.64 3.34 16.63
CA GLU A 175 -5.20 2.77 15.35
C GLU A 175 -6.32 2.75 14.30
N PRO A 176 -6.02 3.05 13.02
CA PRO A 176 -7.04 3.04 11.99
C PRO A 176 -7.63 1.62 11.85
N PRO A 177 -8.96 1.48 11.64
CA PRO A 177 -9.59 0.18 11.56
C PRO A 177 -9.17 -0.60 10.31
N MET A 178 -9.29 -1.93 10.36
CA MET A 178 -9.02 -2.79 9.21
C MET A 178 -9.92 -2.43 8.02
N PRO A 179 -9.39 -2.38 6.79
CA PRO A 179 -10.19 -2.18 5.59
C PRO A 179 -11.33 -3.20 5.44
N ARG A 180 -12.56 -2.71 5.21
CA ARG A 180 -13.72 -3.54 4.86
C ARG A 180 -13.74 -3.78 3.35
#